data_AF-A0A967VVN4-F1
#
_entry.id   AF-A0A967VVN4-F1
#
_cell.length_a   1.000
_cell.length_b   1.000
_cell.length_c   1.000
_cell.angle_alpha   90.00
_cell.angle_beta   90.00
_cell.angle_gamma   90.00
#
_symmetry.space_group_name_H-M   'P 1'
#
loop_
_entity.id
_entity.type
_entity.pdbx_description
1 polymer ?
#
loop_
_entity_poly.entity_id
_entity_poly.type
_entity_poly.pdbx_seq_one_letter_code
_entity_poly.pdbx_strand_id
1 'polypeptide(L)' 'VPRTPGEAALLEIWSDALGRTSLGVDDDLFELGAHSLLAARVAARAREIFRVELPLRTLFEATTVARQAAAVDAL' A
#
# COMPACT_ATOMS: atom_id res chain seq x y z
N VAL A 1 -11.88 -0.23 7.45
CA VAL A 1 -12.56 0.12 6.18
C VAL A 1 -11.90 1.36 5.59
N PRO A 2 -11.80 1.49 4.26
CA PRO A 2 -11.19 2.67 3.64
C PRO A 2 -12.02 3.93 3.87
N ARG A 3 -11.33 5.02 4.20
CA ARG A 3 -11.85 6.35 4.52
C ARG A 3 -11.63 7.34 3.38
N THR A 4 -10.64 7.07 2.53
CA THR A 4 -10.30 7.91 1.37
C THR A 4 -10.22 7.08 0.09
N PRO A 5 -10.34 7.71 -1.10
CA PRO A 5 -10.11 7.02 -2.37
C PRO A 5 -8.69 6.45 -2.48
N GLY A 6 -7.68 7.13 -1.91
CA GLY A 6 -6.30 6.64 -1.88
C GLY A 6 -6.15 5.36 -1.05
N GLU A 7 -6.79 5.31 0.12
CA GLU A 7 -6.84 4.09 0.93
C GLU A 7 -7.53 2.94 0.18
N ALA A 8 -8.65 3.19 -0.50
CA ALA A 8 -9.37 2.16 -1.25
C ALA A 8 -8.51 1.59 -2.39
N ALA A 9 -7.86 2.44 -3.18
CA ALA A 9 -6.99 2.02 -4.26
C ALA A 9 -5.76 1.25 -3.75
N LEU A 10 -5.11 1.70 -2.67
CA LEU A 10 -3.99 0.98 -2.07
C LEU A 10 -4.40 -0.38 -1.49
N LEU A 11 -5.60 -0.46 -0.90
CA LEU A 11 -6.13 -1.71 -0.37
C LEU A 11 -6.39 -2.74 -1.47
N GLU A 12 -6.83 -2.30 -2.65
CA GLU A 12 -6.97 -3.14 -3.85
C GLU A 12 -5.60 -3.65 -4.33
N ILE A 13 -4.60 -2.76 -4.45
CA ILE A 13 -3.23 -3.14 -4.82
C ILE A 13 -2.67 -4.18 -3.86
N TRP A 14 -2.88 -4.01 -2.56
CA TRP A 14 -2.43 -4.95 -1.54
C TRP A 14 -3.15 -6.30 -1.65
N SER A 15 -4.47 -6.27 -1.85
CA SER A 15 -5.28 -7.49 -1.99
C SER A 15 -4.79 -8.34 -3.17
N ASP A 16 -4.52 -7.69 -4.30
CA ASP A 16 -3.96 -8.33 -5.49
C ASP A 16 -2.53 -8.85 -5.25
N ALA A 17 -1.68 -8.06 -4.60
CA ALA A 17 -0.28 -8.42 -4.37
C ALA A 17 -0.12 -9.57 -3.36
N LEU A 18 -0.96 -9.61 -2.32
CA LEU A 18 -0.96 -10.63 -1.26
C LEU A 18 -1.83 -11.86 -1.62
N GLY A 19 -2.69 -11.76 -2.63
CA GLY A 19 -3.68 -12.78 -2.95
C GLY A 19 -4.68 -13.00 -1.81
N ARG A 20 -5.03 -11.94 -1.08
CA ARG A 20 -5.91 -11.99 0.10
C ARG A 20 -7.13 -11.12 -0.12
N THR A 21 -8.26 -11.56 0.43
CA THR A 21 -9.49 -10.76 0.50
C THR A 21 -9.68 -10.24 1.93
N SER A 22 -10.41 -9.14 2.08
CA SER A 22 -10.78 -8.56 3.39
C SER A 22 -9.63 -7.98 4.21
N LEU A 23 -8.69 -7.29 3.56
CA LEU A 23 -7.66 -6.52 4.27
C LEU A 23 -8.27 -5.26 4.91
N GLY A 24 -7.76 -4.90 6.09
CA GLY A 24 -8.02 -3.64 6.78
C GLY A 24 -7.02 -2.56 6.38
N VAL A 25 -7.42 -1.29 6.47
CA VAL A 25 -6.52 -0.16 6.18
C VAL A 25 -5.44 0.05 7.24
N ASP A 26 -5.66 -0.52 8.42
CA ASP A 26 -4.76 -0.45 9.57
C ASP A 26 -3.99 -1.77 9.75
N ASP A 27 -4.15 -2.75 8.84
CA ASP A 27 -3.36 -3.99 8.86
C ASP A 27 -1.91 -3.69 8.48
N ASP A 28 -0.98 -4.39 9.14
CA ASP A 28 0.44 -4.26 8.86
C ASP A 28 0.84 -5.15 7.66
N LEU A 29 1.44 -4.53 6.65
CA LEU A 29 1.87 -5.16 5.41
C LEU A 29 2.80 -6.37 5.66
N PHE A 30 3.71 -6.24 6.61
CA PHE A 30 4.75 -7.22 6.89
C PHE A 30 4.24 -8.34 7.79
N GLU A 31 3.33 -8.05 8.73
CA GLU A 31 2.62 -9.08 9.48
C GLU A 31 1.73 -9.95 8.58
N LEU A 32 1.21 -9.37 7.49
CA LEU A 32 0.47 -10.10 6.45
C LEU A 32 1.36 -10.97 5.55
N GLY A 33 2.68 -10.92 5.71
CA GLY A 33 3.66 -11.74 4.99
C GLY A 33 4.29 -11.06 3.78
N ALA A 34 4.22 -9.73 3.67
CA ALA A 34 4.95 -9.02 2.62
C ALA A 34 6.47 -9.14 2.80
N HIS A 35 7.15 -9.32 1.67
CA HIS A 35 8.60 -9.28 1.56
C HIS A 35 9.03 -8.27 0.48
N SER A 36 10.33 -8.05 0.31
CA SER A 36 10.87 -7.01 -0.59
C SER A 36 10.31 -7.05 -2.03
N LEU A 37 10.13 -8.24 -2.61
CA LEU A 37 9.55 -8.37 -3.95
C LEU A 37 8.06 -8.00 -4.02
N LEU A 38 7.31 -8.18 -2.92
CA LEU A 38 5.90 -7.79 -2.84
C LEU A 38 5.81 -6.28 -2.66
N ALA A 39 6.62 -5.71 -1.76
CA ALA A 39 6.72 -4.27 -1.57
C ALA A 39 7.11 -3.55 -2.88
N ALA A 40 8.07 -4.08 -3.63
CA ALA A 40 8.44 -3.56 -4.94
C ALA A 40 7.28 -3.57 -5.95
N ARG A 41 6.47 -4.65 -5.96
CA ARG A 41 5.26 -4.74 -6.80
C ARG A 41 4.20 -3.72 -6.40
N VAL A 42 3.96 -3.55 -5.09
CA VAL A 42 3.05 -2.53 -4.55
C VAL A 42 3.51 -1.13 -4.96
N ALA A 43 4.79 -0.79 -4.79
CA ALA A 43 5.35 0.50 -5.19
C ALA A 43 5.19 0.78 -6.69
N ALA A 44 5.49 -0.22 -7.54
CA ALA A 44 5.32 -0.10 -8.99
C ALA A 44 3.86 0.16 -9.38
N ARG A 45 2.93 -0.59 -8.79
CA ARG A 45 1.49 -0.45 -9.08
C ARG A 45 0.92 0.87 -8.56
N ALA A 46 1.34 1.29 -7.36
CA ALA A 46 0.97 2.59 -6.80
C ALA A 46 1.41 3.73 -7.72
N ARG A 47 2.63 3.66 -8.27
CA ARG A 47 3.13 4.65 -9.23
C ARG A 47 2.27 4.78 -10.48
N GLU A 48 1.78 3.67 -11.01
CA GLU A 48 0.90 3.67 -12.19
C GLU A 48 -0.44 4.37 -11.92
N ILE A 49 -1.01 4.15 -10.73
CA ILE A 49 -2.34 4.65 -10.34
C ILE A 49 -2.26 6.11 -9.90
N PHE A 50 -1.37 6.42 -8.96
CA PHE A 50 -1.29 7.73 -8.33
C PHE A 50 -0.40 8.72 -9.08
N ARG A 51 0.35 8.25 -10.08
CA ARG A 51 1.31 9.07 -10.85
C ARG A 51 2.42 9.72 -10.01
N VAL A 52 2.63 9.24 -8.79
CA VAL A 52 3.72 9.65 -7.89
C VAL A 52 4.68 8.48 -7.65
N GLU A 53 5.93 8.78 -7.32
CA GLU A 53 6.90 7.76 -6.94
C GLU A 53 6.78 7.49 -5.44
N LEU A 54 6.23 6.33 -5.07
CA LEU A 54 6.20 5.88 -3.67
C LEU A 54 7.52 5.16 -3.33
N PRO A 55 8.42 5.78 -2.54
CA PRO A 55 9.72 5.18 -2.26
C PRO A 55 9.55 3.88 -1.46
N LEU A 56 10.39 2.87 -1.73
CA LEU A 56 10.36 1.63 -0.95
C LEU A 56 10.55 1.89 0.55
N ARG A 57 11.42 2.84 0.92
CA ARG A 57 11.60 3.30 2.30
C ARG A 57 10.26 3.65 2.97
N THR A 58 9.40 4.38 2.26
CA THR A 58 8.08 4.79 2.76
C THR A 58 7.19 3.59 3.04
N LEU A 59 7.25 2.52 2.23
CA LEU A 59 6.50 1.29 2.52
C LEU A 59 6.97 0.59 3.81
N PHE A 60 8.25 0.72 4.17
CA PHE A 60 8.81 0.19 5.41
C PHE A 60 8.53 1.08 6.64
N GLU A 61 8.39 2.39 6.46
CA GLU A 61 8.11 3.35 7.54
C GLU A 61 6.59 3.51 7.80
N ALA A 62 5.80 3.47 6.74
CA ALA A 62 4.35 3.46 6.73
C ALA A 62 3.87 2.05 6.38
N THR A 63 3.79 1.20 7.39
CA THR A 63 3.50 -0.24 7.20
C THR A 63 2.02 -0.56 6.99
N THR A 64 1.12 0.43 7.05
CA THR A 64 -0.33 0.25 6.85
C THR A 64 -0.82 1.03 5.63
N VAL A 65 -1.92 0.59 5.01
CA VAL A 65 -2.54 1.29 3.87
C VAL A 65 -2.89 2.73 4.23
N ALA A 66 -3.43 2.97 5.42
CA ALA A 66 -3.76 4.30 5.92
C ALA A 66 -2.55 5.25 5.89
N ARG A 67 -1.40 4.78 6.40
CA ARG A 67 -0.17 5.58 6.46
C ARG A 67 0.46 5.74 5.08
N GLN A 68 0.35 4.74 4.21
CA GLN A 68 0.84 4.81 2.84
C GLN A 68 0.02 5.80 2.00
N ALA A 69 -1.30 5.79 2.14
CA ALA A 69 -2.18 6.75 1.47
C ALA A 69 -1.83 8.19 1.87
N ALA A 70 -1.67 8.45 3.16
CA ALA A 70 -1.25 9.77 3.64
C ALA A 70 0.12 10.19 3.12
N ALA A 71 1.06 9.25 2.95
CA ALA A 71 2.37 9.54 2.38
C ALA A 71 2.30 9.82 0.87
N VAL A 72 1.43 9.11 0.14
CA VAL A 72 1.16 9.37 -1.29
C VAL A 72 0.55 10.75 -1.48
N ASP A 73 -0.42 11.14 -0.65
CA ASP A 73 -1.07 12.46 -0.74
C ASP A 73 -0.13 13.64 -0.40
N ALA A 74 1.00 13.36 0.27
CA ALA A 74 2.00 14.35 0.64
C ALA A 74 3.11 14.54 -0.41
N LEU A 75 3.10 13.77 -1.51
CA LEU A 75 4.04 13.85 -2.64
C LEU A 75 3.48 14.72 -3.76
#